data_AF-A0AAD5X1S3-F1
#
_entry.id   AF-A0AAD5X1S3-F1
#
_cell.length_a   1.000
_cell.length_b   1.000
_cell.length_c   1.000
_cell.angle_alpha   90.00
_cell.angle_beta   90.00
_cell.angle_gamma   90.00
#
_symmetry.space_group_name_H-M   'P 1'
#
loop_
_entity.id
_entity.type
_entity.pdbx_description
1 polymer ?
#
loop_
_entity_poly.entity_id
_entity_poly.type
_entity_poly.pdbx_seq_one_letter_code
_entity_poly.pdbx_strand_id
1 'polypeptide(L)'
;QRIKNNMTILDEKNREVEELVEKLRGMPDVNPDELVVGRGAGVSQLFDLVADEYAIDDTIYCLSNAMNREVITLNLFMKHVRALARDQFMRRALIRKIRGQAGLREGV
;
A
#
# COMPACT_ATOMS: atom_id res chain seq x y z
N GLN A 1 -5.69 -12.04 -46.85
CA GLN A 1 -6.22 -12.88 -45.75
C GLN A 1 -5.90 -12.35 -44.36
N ARG A 2 -4.62 -12.22 -43.95
CA ARG A 2 -4.24 -11.91 -42.55
C ARG A 2 -4.77 -10.57 -42.03
N ILE A 3 -4.72 -9.51 -42.84
CA ILE A 3 -5.22 -8.18 -42.44
C ILE A 3 -6.73 -8.21 -42.19
N LYS A 4 -7.50 -8.90 -43.03
CA LYS A 4 -8.95 -9.06 -42.84
C LYS A 4 -9.26 -9.80 -41.54
N ASN A 5 -8.58 -10.92 -41.28
CA ASN A 5 -8.76 -11.69 -40.03
C ASN A 5 -8.38 -10.86 -38.80
N ASN A 6 -7.28 -10.09 -38.86
CA ASN A 6 -6.88 -9.21 -37.76
C ASN A 6 -7.91 -8.10 -37.53
N MET A 7 -8.50 -7.57 -38.59
CA MET A 7 -9.56 -6.56 -38.50
C MET A 7 -10.83 -7.13 -37.84
N THR A 8 -11.21 -8.36 -38.19
CA THR A 8 -12.35 -9.04 -37.55
C THR A 8 -12.11 -9.32 -36.07
N ILE A 9 -10.90 -9.79 -35.71
CA ILE A 9 -10.52 -10.03 -34.31
C ILE A 9 -10.53 -8.71 -33.52
N LEU A 10 -10.06 -7.61 -34.13
CA LEU A 10 -10.04 -6.31 -33.47
C LEU A 10 -11.44 -5.78 -33.22
N ASP A 11 -12.36 -5.93 -34.19
CA ASP A 11 -13.76 -5.53 -34.03
C ASP A 11 -14.48 -6.37 -32.96
N GLU A 12 -14.22 -7.68 -32.90
CA GLU A 12 -14.75 -8.56 -31.84
C GLU A 12 -14.23 -8.15 -30.45
N LYS A 13 -12.93 -7.85 -30.32
CA LYS A 13 -12.34 -7.42 -29.05
C LYS A 13 -12.79 -6.02 -28.63
N ASN A 14 -12.99 -5.10 -29.58
CA ASN A 14 -13.58 -3.81 -29.28
C ASN A 14 -15.00 -3.97 -28.73
N ARG A 15 -15.82 -4.84 -29.33
CA ARG A 15 -17.17 -5.11 -28.82
C ARG A 15 -17.15 -5.73 -27.42
N GLU A 16 -16.27 -6.70 -27.17
CA GLU A 16 -16.11 -7.28 -25.82
C GLU A 16 -15.74 -6.21 -24.78
N VAL A 17 -14.85 -5.27 -25.12
CA VAL A 17 -14.45 -4.18 -24.23
C VAL A 17 -15.60 -3.21 -23.98
N GLU A 18 -16.35 -2.83 -25.02
CA GLU A 18 -17.53 -1.95 -24.87
C GLU A 18 -18.60 -2.57 -23.97
N GLU A 19 -18.89 -3.86 -24.14
CA GLU A 19 -19.83 -4.59 -23.28
C GLU A 19 -19.35 -4.66 -21.82
N LEU A 20 -18.04 -4.83 -21.59
CA LEU A 20 -17.45 -4.81 -20.25
C LEU A 20 -17.51 -3.42 -19.62
N VAL A 21 -17.25 -2.36 -20.39
CA VAL A 21 -17.33 -0.97 -19.90
C VAL A 21 -18.74 -0.63 -19.45
N GLU A 22 -19.77 -0.98 -20.22
CA GLU A 22 -21.16 -0.73 -19.83
C GLU A 22 -21.57 -1.53 -18.58
N LYS A 23 -21.08 -2.76 -18.43
CA LYS A 23 -21.28 -3.54 -17.19
C LYS A 23 -20.60 -2.89 -15.98
N LEU A 24 -19.37 -2.41 -16.14
CA LEU A 24 -18.60 -1.77 -15.07
C LEU A 24 -19.19 -0.42 -14.64
N ARG A 25 -19.80 0.34 -15.56
CA ARG A 25 -20.51 1.60 -15.25
C ARG A 25 -21.74 1.40 -14.35
N GLY A 26 -22.35 0.22 -14.38
CA GLY A 26 -23.48 -0.14 -13.53
C GLY A 26 -23.09 -0.71 -12.16
N MET A 27 -21.80 -0.93 -11.91
CA MET A 27 -21.31 -1.42 -10.62
C MET A 27 -21.17 -0.25 -9.63
N PRO A 28 -21.39 -0.49 -8.32
CA PRO A 28 -21.11 0.50 -7.30
C PRO A 28 -19.62 0.87 -7.31
N ASP A 29 -19.30 2.09 -6.89
CA ASP A 29 -17.92 2.54 -6.74
C ASP A 29 -17.16 1.56 -5.84
N VAL A 30 -16.08 1.00 -6.36
CA VAL A 30 -15.27 0.01 -5.63
C VAL A 30 -14.09 0.74 -5.03
N ASN A 31 -13.87 0.57 -3.72
CA ASN A 31 -12.71 1.15 -3.08
C ASN A 31 -11.44 0.55 -3.73
N PRO A 32 -10.53 1.38 -4.31
CA PRO A 32 -9.29 0.88 -4.90
C PRO A 32 -8.44 0.06 -3.92
N ASP A 33 -8.56 0.30 -2.61
CA ASP A 33 -7.88 -0.47 -1.57
C ASP A 33 -8.37 -1.93 -1.50
N GLU A 34 -9.63 -2.20 -1.87
CA GLU A 34 -10.20 -3.56 -1.90
C GLU A 34 -9.80 -4.33 -3.16
N LEU A 35 -9.35 -3.64 -4.22
CA LEU A 35 -8.89 -4.28 -5.45
C LEU A 35 -7.44 -4.77 -5.34
N VAL A 36 -6.60 -4.07 -4.57
CA VAL A 36 -5.16 -4.35 -4.47
C VAL A 36 -4.88 -5.17 -3.21
N VAL A 37 -5.36 -6.42 -3.20
CA VAL A 37 -5.07 -7.36 -2.11
C VAL A 37 -3.87 -8.23 -2.48
N GLY A 38 -2.95 -8.42 -1.52
CA GLY A 38 -1.81 -9.31 -1.70
C GLY A 38 -2.26 -10.74 -2.07
N ARG A 39 -1.45 -11.47 -2.85
CA ARG A 39 -1.73 -12.85 -3.33
C ARG A 39 -1.83 -13.91 -2.20
N GLY A 40 -1.94 -13.48 -0.93
CA GLY A 40 -2.11 -14.29 0.27
C GLY A 40 -2.04 -13.44 1.55
N ALA A 41 -2.56 -13.96 2.66
CA ALA A 41 -2.66 -13.24 3.94
C ALA A 41 -1.30 -12.68 4.43
N GLY A 42 -0.20 -13.40 4.22
CA GLY A 42 1.14 -12.94 4.59
C GLY A 42 1.66 -11.77 3.76
N VAL A 43 1.26 -11.64 2.50
CA VAL A 43 1.65 -10.52 1.62
C VAL A 43 0.84 -9.28 1.95
N SER A 44 -0.46 -9.43 2.23
CA SER A 44 -1.31 -8.32 2.70
C SER A 44 -0.78 -7.76 4.02
N GLN A 45 -0.48 -8.64 4.98
CA GLN A 45 0.12 -8.23 6.25
C GLN A 45 1.45 -7.50 6.06
N LEU A 46 2.30 -7.97 5.14
CA LEU A 46 3.57 -7.30 4.85
C LEU A 46 3.35 -5.90 4.27
N PHE A 47 2.36 -5.74 3.39
CA PHE A 47 2.01 -4.44 2.81
C PHE A 47 1.59 -3.45 3.90
N ASP A 48 0.67 -3.84 4.78
CA ASP A 48 0.19 -3.00 5.88
C ASP A 48 1.32 -2.64 6.86
N LEU A 49 2.19 -3.61 7.19
CA LEU A 49 3.31 -3.37 8.10
C LEU A 49 4.33 -2.37 7.55
N VAL A 50 4.61 -2.44 6.24
CA VAL A 50 5.51 -1.49 5.58
C VAL A 50 4.86 -0.11 5.53
N ALA A 51 3.58 -0.02 5.15
CA ALA A 51 2.85 1.25 5.15
C ALA A 51 2.87 1.91 6.55
N ASP A 52 2.60 1.13 7.60
CA ASP A 52 2.63 1.61 8.97
C ASP A 52 4.03 2.05 9.44
N GLU A 53 5.10 1.39 8.97
CA GLU A 53 6.48 1.79 9.27
C GLU A 53 6.78 3.20 8.74
N TYR A 54 6.43 3.45 7.47
CA TYR A 54 6.60 4.76 6.84
C TYR A 54 5.70 5.82 7.48
N ALA A 55 4.45 5.46 7.83
CA ALA A 55 3.53 6.38 8.51
C ALA A 55 4.08 6.82 9.89
N ILE A 56 4.82 5.97 10.59
CA ILE A 56 5.48 6.34 11.84
C ILE A 56 6.59 7.37 11.60
N ASP A 57 7.42 7.19 10.57
CA ASP A 57 8.48 8.16 10.24
C ASP A 57 7.90 9.54 9.91
N ASP A 58 6.82 9.58 9.12
CA ASP A 58 6.10 10.82 8.81
C ASP A 58 5.50 11.46 10.06
N THR A 59 4.97 10.64 10.97
CA THR A 59 4.42 11.13 12.24
C THR A 59 5.52 11.75 13.12
N ILE A 60 6.68 11.11 13.23
CA ILE A 60 7.82 11.65 13.98
C ILE A 60 8.31 12.97 13.34
N TYR A 61 8.34 13.05 12.02
CA TYR A 61 8.66 14.27 11.29
C TYR A 61 7.67 15.40 11.62
N CYS A 62 6.36 15.12 11.57
CA CYS A 62 5.31 16.08 11.92
C CYS A 62 5.41 16.53 13.39
N LEU A 63 5.68 15.61 14.33
CA LEU A 63 5.90 15.92 15.74
C LEU A 63 7.14 16.81 15.93
N SER A 64 8.20 16.57 15.16
CA SER A 64 9.42 17.39 15.23
C SER A 64 9.14 18.81 14.77
N ASN A 65 8.38 18.97 13.67
CA ASN A 65 7.94 20.27 13.19
C ASN A 65 7.00 20.98 14.18
N ALA A 66 6.09 20.25 14.84
CA ALA A 66 5.20 20.80 15.85
C ALA A 66 5.99 21.31 17.08
N MET A 67 7.02 20.58 17.51
CA MET A 67 7.91 21.01 18.60
C MET A 67 8.70 22.26 18.20
N ASN A 68 9.26 22.30 16.98
CA ASN A 68 10.03 23.45 16.49
C ASN A 68 9.17 24.73 16.36
N ARG A 69 7.86 24.58 16.17
CA ARG A 69 6.88 25.68 16.15
C ARG A 69 6.29 25.99 17.53
N GLU A 70 6.82 25.39 18.59
CA GLU A 70 6.38 25.54 19.98
C GLU A 70 4.90 25.16 20.22
N VAL A 71 4.31 24.37 19.32
CA VAL A 71 2.93 23.86 19.46
C VAL A 71 2.86 22.79 20.56
N ILE A 72 3.95 22.02 20.73
CA ILE A 72 4.09 20.99 21.76
C ILE A 72 5.38 21.18 22.54
N THR A 73 5.37 20.72 23.80
CA THR A 73 6.55 20.77 24.67
C THR A 73 7.52 19.63 24.37
N LEU A 74 8.81 19.83 24.70
CA LEU A 74 9.84 18.79 24.57
C LEU A 74 9.48 17.49 25.29
N ASN A 75 8.90 17.58 26.49
CA ASN A 75 8.51 16.40 27.26
C ASN A 75 7.44 15.57 26.52
N LEU A 76 6.43 16.24 25.96
CA LEU A 76 5.39 15.59 25.16
C LEU A 76 5.99 14.94 23.91
N PHE A 77 6.81 15.68 23.17
CA PHE A 77 7.53 15.18 22.00
C PHE A 77 8.33 13.91 22.33
N MET A 78 9.19 13.96 23.34
CA MET A 78 10.03 12.83 23.74
C MET A 78 9.23 11.60 24.17
N LYS A 79 8.08 11.80 24.85
CA LYS A 79 7.18 10.71 25.24
C LYS A 79 6.59 10.00 24.01
N HIS A 80 6.08 10.77 23.04
CA HIS A 80 5.45 10.20 21.84
C HIS A 80 6.46 9.59 20.88
N VAL A 81 7.58 10.27 20.60
CA VAL A 81 8.64 9.74 19.74
C VAL A 81 9.19 8.42 20.30
N ARG A 82 9.39 8.31 21.61
CA ARG A 82 9.85 7.05 22.22
C ARG A 82 8.81 5.93 22.09
N ALA A 83 7.51 6.24 22.17
CA ALA A 83 6.46 5.26 21.96
C ALA A 83 6.43 4.78 20.50
N LEU A 84 6.40 5.72 19.56
CA LEU A 84 6.42 5.45 18.13
C LEU A 84 7.67 4.67 17.70
N ALA A 85 8.84 4.99 18.23
CA ALA A 85 10.08 4.27 17.94
C ALA A 85 10.05 2.80 18.41
N ARG A 86 9.39 2.51 19.55
CA ARG A 86 9.20 1.12 20.00
C ARG A 86 8.28 0.37 19.05
N ASP A 87 7.18 0.99 18.64
CA ASP A 87 6.23 0.37 17.71
C ASP A 87 6.89 0.12 16.35
N GLN A 88 7.68 1.09 15.86
CA GLN A 88 8.46 0.96 14.65
C GLN A 88 9.47 -0.20 14.73
N PHE A 89 10.19 -0.34 15.85
CA PHE A 89 11.11 -1.46 16.05
C PHE A 89 10.38 -2.81 15.94
N MET A 90 9.22 -2.95 16.57
CA MET A 90 8.43 -4.18 16.52
C MET A 90 7.91 -4.47 15.10
N ARG A 91 7.48 -3.45 14.36
CA ARG A 91 7.06 -3.55 12.96
C ARG A 91 8.21 -4.00 12.06
N ARG A 92 9.39 -3.36 12.17
CA ARG A 92 10.60 -3.76 11.42
C ARG A 92 11.00 -5.21 11.73
N ALA A 93 10.94 -5.63 12.99
CA ALA A 93 11.22 -7.01 13.37
C ALA A 93 10.24 -8.01 12.74
N LEU A 94 8.94 -7.68 12.71
CA LEU A 94 7.92 -8.51 12.09
C LEU A 94 8.07 -8.57 10.56
N ILE A 95 8.36 -7.44 9.91
CA ILE A 95 8.67 -7.36 8.47
C ILE A 95 9.82 -8.30 8.13
N ARG A 96 10.92 -8.25 8.88
CA ARG A 96 12.08 -9.15 8.69
C ARG A 96 11.69 -10.62 8.82
N LYS A 97 10.89 -10.96 9.85
CA LYS A 97 10.41 -12.33 10.07
C LYS A 97 9.56 -12.83 8.88
N ILE A 98 8.61 -12.03 8.40
CA ILE A 98 7.74 -12.40 7.29
C ILE A 98 8.54 -12.52 5.97
N ARG A 99 9.45 -11.58 5.70
CA ARG A 99 10.34 -11.64 4.52
C ARG A 99 11.20 -12.90 4.51
N GLY A 100 11.77 -13.27 5.66
CA GLY A 100 12.52 -14.52 5.81
C GLY A 100 11.69 -15.77 5.54
N GLN A 101 10.43 -15.81 6.01
CA GLN A 101 9.50 -16.92 5.74
C GLN A 101 9.06 -16.98 4.28
N ALA A 102 8.91 -15.83 3.61
CA ALA A 102 8.48 -15.73 2.23
C ALA A 102 9.62 -15.90 1.20
N GLY A 103 10.88 -16.08 1.66
CA GLY A 103 12.04 -16.17 0.76
C GLY A 103 12.37 -14.86 0.03
N LEU A 104 11.82 -13.73 0.49
CA LEU A 104 12.07 -12.41 -0.06
C LEU A 104 13.39 -11.89 0.55
N ARG A 105 14.41 -11.67 -0.28
CA ARG A 105 15.71 -11.13 0.18
C ARG A 105 15.53 -9.78 0.87
N GLU A 106 16.29 -9.56 1.93
CA GLU A 106 16.34 -8.25 2.59
C GLU A 106 16.88 -7.21 1.60
N GLY A 107 16.02 -6.26 1.22
CA GLY A 107 16.47 -5.03 0.58
C GLY A 107 17.24 -4.22 1.62
N VAL A 108 18.48 -3.88 1.25
CA VAL A 108 19.41 -3.00 1.99
C VAL A 108 18.75 -1.66 2.29
#